data_AF-A0A4Q2R5P0-F1
#
_entry.id   AF-A0A4Q2R5P0-F1
#
_cell.length_a   1.000
_cell.length_b   1.000
_cell.length_c   1.000
_cell.angle_alpha   90.00
_cell.angle_beta   90.00
_cell.angle_gamma   90.00
#
_symmetry.space_group_name_H-M   'P 1'
#
loop_
_entity.id
_entity.type
_entity.pdbx_description
1 polymer ?
#
loop_
_entity_poly.entity_id
_entity_poly.type
_entity_poly.pdbx_seq_one_letter_code
_entity_poly.pdbx_strand_id
1 'polypeptide(L)'
;MRPDAQAMNIDMNCASDSYRVHVLTQLTADGTGFSGAWQETTRQAEGTVTGRLSKSGDMTADLQAIGVSIRLSARADGRRQAIRLQVQGTDVQDVVIDLQR
;
A
#
# COMPACT_ATOMS: atom_id res chain seq x y z
N MET A 1 -0.61 18.30 -23.86
CA MET A 1 0.09 18.03 -22.59
C MET A 1 -0.98 17.61 -21.60
N ARG A 2 -0.95 16.35 -21.11
CA ARG A 2 -1.87 15.86 -20.07
C ARG A 2 -1.44 16.47 -18.72
N PRO A 3 -2.35 16.99 -17.89
CA PRO A 3 -1.97 17.51 -16.58
C PRO A 3 -1.57 16.34 -15.67
N ASP A 4 -0.33 16.38 -15.21
CA ASP A 4 0.14 15.93 -13.90
C ASP A 4 0.00 14.45 -13.52
N ALA A 5 0.47 13.55 -14.39
CA ALA A 5 0.84 12.22 -13.94
C ALA A 5 2.06 12.33 -13.00
N GLN A 6 1.87 12.08 -11.71
CA GLN A 6 2.92 12.23 -10.68
C GLN A 6 3.46 10.86 -10.30
N ALA A 7 4.78 10.69 -10.37
CA ALA A 7 5.43 9.48 -9.89
C ALA A 7 5.43 9.45 -8.36
N MET A 8 5.02 8.33 -7.79
CA MET A 8 4.99 8.07 -6.35
C MET A 8 5.61 6.71 -6.08
N ASN A 9 6.69 6.68 -5.30
CA ASN A 9 7.37 5.46 -4.90
C ASN A 9 7.34 5.34 -3.38
N ILE A 10 7.10 4.13 -2.90
CA ILE A 10 7.09 3.79 -1.48
C ILE A 10 8.15 2.70 -1.30
N ASP A 11 9.02 2.92 -0.32
CA ASP A 11 9.98 1.93 0.16
C ASP A 11 9.63 1.68 1.64
N MET A 12 9.22 0.45 1.93
CA MET A 12 8.89 0.00 3.27
C MET A 12 9.83 -1.13 3.65
N ASN A 13 10.63 -0.92 4.70
CA ASN A 13 11.49 -1.93 5.27
C ASN A 13 11.10 -2.21 6.73
N CYS A 14 10.53 -3.39 6.96
CA CYS A 14 10.32 -3.95 8.30
C CYS A 14 11.44 -4.94 8.59
N ALA A 15 12.33 -4.56 9.52
CA ALA A 15 13.46 -5.37 9.96
C ALA A 15 13.30 -5.79 11.43
N SER A 16 12.16 -6.41 11.77
CA SER A 16 11.95 -6.97 13.12
C SER A 16 12.63 -8.34 13.27
N ASP A 17 12.87 -8.75 14.51
CA ASP A 17 13.45 -10.08 14.81
C ASP A 17 12.55 -11.23 14.38
N SER A 18 11.23 -11.01 14.38
CA SER A 18 10.23 -12.03 14.06
C SER A 18 9.85 -12.08 12.58
N TYR A 19 9.92 -10.94 11.87
CA TYR A 19 9.51 -10.83 10.47
C TYR A 19 10.31 -9.77 9.72
N ARG A 20 10.83 -10.17 8.56
CA ARG A 20 11.41 -9.27 7.56
C ARG A 20 10.47 -9.12 6.37
N VAL A 21 10.20 -7.88 5.99
CA VAL A 21 9.38 -7.50 4.84
C VAL A 21 10.03 -6.28 4.21
N HIS A 22 10.29 -6.32 2.89
CA HIS A 22 10.80 -5.17 2.15
C HIS A 22 9.98 -4.97 0.89
N VAL A 23 9.16 -3.92 0.87
CA VAL A 23 8.22 -3.60 -0.21
C VAL A 23 8.68 -2.36 -0.94
N LEU A 24 8.80 -2.46 -2.26
CA LEU A 24 9.08 -1.37 -3.18
C LEU A 24 7.87 -1.16 -4.08
N THR A 25 7.49 0.09 -4.33
CA THR A 25 6.41 0.43 -5.27
C THR A 25 6.87 1.41 -6.34
N GLN A 26 6.26 1.29 -7.52
CA GLN A 26 6.35 2.25 -8.61
C GLN A 26 4.93 2.63 -9.02
N LEU A 27 4.44 3.77 -8.54
CA LEU A 27 3.06 4.20 -8.73
C LEU A 27 3.03 5.49 -9.55
N THR A 28 1.99 5.64 -10.35
CA THR A 28 1.64 6.87 -11.04
C THR A 28 0.29 7.33 -10.52
N ALA A 29 0.22 8.57 -10.05
CA ALA A 29 -1.02 9.21 -9.65
C ALA A 29 -1.61 10.03 -10.83
N ASP A 30 -2.94 9.98 -10.98
CA ASP A 30 -3.72 10.77 -11.92
C ASP A 30 -5.00 11.25 -11.22
N GLY A 31 -5.04 12.53 -10.89
CA GLY A 31 -6.12 13.15 -10.14
C GLY A 31 -6.32 12.51 -8.76
N THR A 32 -7.41 11.77 -8.59
CA THR A 32 -7.73 11.06 -7.34
C THR A 32 -7.37 9.58 -7.40
N GLY A 33 -6.96 9.06 -8.56
CA GLY A 33 -6.55 7.68 -8.74
C GLY A 33 -5.04 7.53 -8.71
N PHE A 34 -4.56 6.34 -8.39
CA PHE A 34 -3.18 5.95 -8.62
C PHE A 34 -3.11 4.46 -8.99
N SER A 35 -2.10 4.09 -9.76
CA SER A 35 -1.86 2.69 -10.12
C SER A 35 -0.40 2.44 -10.42
N GLY A 36 0.01 1.18 -10.42
CA GLY A 36 1.37 0.81 -10.78
C GLY A 36 1.72 -0.59 -10.31
N ALA A 37 2.99 -0.80 -9.97
CA ALA A 37 3.52 -2.08 -9.55
C ALA A 37 4.08 -2.04 -8.13
N TRP A 38 4.10 -3.19 -7.47
CA TRP A 38 4.79 -3.40 -6.20
C TRP A 38 5.61 -4.69 -6.26
N GLN A 39 6.67 -4.74 -5.46
CA GLN A 39 7.49 -5.92 -5.26
C GLN A 39 7.87 -6.04 -3.79
N GLU A 40 7.74 -7.24 -3.23
CA GLU A 40 8.28 -7.60 -1.93
C GLU A 40 9.51 -8.47 -2.14
N THR A 41 10.68 -7.94 -1.78
CA THR A 41 11.95 -8.52 -2.18
C THR A 41 12.37 -9.72 -1.33
N THR A 42 11.82 -9.89 -0.12
CA THR A 42 12.23 -11.01 0.76
C THR A 42 11.60 -12.34 0.36
N ARG A 43 10.43 -12.32 -0.28
CA ARG A 43 9.68 -13.49 -0.76
C ARG A 43 9.53 -13.53 -2.28
N GLN A 44 10.15 -12.59 -3.00
CA GLN A 44 10.06 -12.46 -4.45
C GLN A 44 8.61 -12.39 -4.95
N ALA A 45 7.75 -11.72 -4.20
CA ALA A 45 6.37 -11.49 -4.60
C ALA A 45 6.29 -10.17 -5.37
N GLU A 46 5.54 -10.13 -6.46
CA GLU A 46 5.34 -8.91 -7.23
C GLU A 46 3.94 -8.87 -7.82
N GLY A 47 3.47 -7.66 -8.08
CA GLY A 47 2.10 -7.46 -8.42
C GLY A 47 1.74 -6.05 -8.84
N THR A 48 0.45 -5.84 -9.01
CA THR A 48 -0.12 -4.54 -9.39
C THR A 48 -0.78 -3.86 -8.20
N VAL A 49 -0.82 -2.54 -8.25
CA VAL A 49 -1.54 -1.70 -7.30
C VAL A 49 -2.54 -0.86 -8.10
N THR A 50 -3.76 -0.76 -7.59
CA THR A 50 -4.73 0.25 -8.03
C THR A 50 -5.37 0.86 -6.81
N GLY A 51 -5.52 2.17 -6.78
CA GLY A 51 -6.04 2.85 -5.61
C GLY A 51 -6.61 4.22 -5.92
N ARG A 52 -7.21 4.80 -4.88
CA ARG A 52 -7.81 6.12 -4.90
C ARG A 52 -7.59 6.85 -3.59
N LEU A 53 -7.51 8.17 -3.70
CA LEU A 53 -7.49 9.13 -2.62
C LEU A 53 -8.83 9.88 -2.62
N SER A 54 -9.51 9.89 -1.47
CA SER A 54 -10.70 10.70 -1.28
C SER A 54 -10.31 12.16 -1.04
N LYS A 55 -11.27 13.07 -1.22
CA LYS A 55 -11.08 14.50 -0.86
C LYS A 55 -10.85 14.71 0.64
N SER A 56 -11.29 13.78 1.49
CA SER A 56 -11.08 13.81 2.95
C SER A 56 -9.70 13.29 3.37
N GLY A 57 -8.87 12.84 2.44
CA GLY A 57 -7.55 12.26 2.73
C GLY A 57 -7.57 10.77 3.10
N ASP A 58 -8.73 10.10 2.96
CA ASP A 58 -8.82 8.65 3.09
C ASP A 58 -8.26 8.00 1.81
N MET A 59 -7.50 6.93 1.96
CA MET A 59 -6.92 6.16 0.86
C MET A 59 -7.47 4.73 0.87
N THR A 60 -7.79 4.22 -0.31
CA THR A 60 -8.05 2.79 -0.52
C THR A 60 -7.24 2.27 -1.68
N ALA A 61 -6.66 1.09 -1.56
CA ALA A 61 -5.97 0.43 -2.67
C ALA A 61 -6.20 -1.08 -2.65
N ASP A 62 -6.25 -1.68 -3.83
CA ASP A 62 -6.21 -3.11 -4.03
C ASP A 62 -4.86 -3.46 -4.67
N LEU A 63 -4.13 -4.37 -4.02
CA LEU A 63 -2.88 -4.93 -4.49
C LEU A 63 -3.12 -6.38 -4.87
N GLN A 64 -2.58 -6.81 -6.01
CA GLN A 64 -2.77 -8.15 -6.55
C GLN A 64 -1.44 -8.74 -6.98
N ALA A 65 -1.14 -9.96 -6.55
CA ALA A 65 0.00 -10.76 -6.99
C ALA A 65 -0.45 -12.21 -7.21
N ILE A 66 0.44 -13.06 -7.72
CA ILE A 66 0.14 -14.49 -7.88
C ILE A 66 -0.15 -15.09 -6.49
N GLY A 67 -1.38 -15.60 -6.32
CA GLY A 67 -1.81 -16.27 -5.10
C GLY A 67 -2.05 -15.35 -3.89
N VAL A 68 -1.89 -14.03 -4.03
CA VAL A 68 -2.06 -13.07 -2.94
C VAL A 68 -2.87 -11.87 -3.39
N SER A 69 -3.85 -11.47 -2.58
CA SER A 69 -4.57 -10.21 -2.75
C SER A 69 -4.60 -9.43 -1.44
N ILE A 70 -4.45 -8.11 -1.54
CA ILE A 70 -4.41 -7.22 -0.37
C ILE A 70 -5.33 -6.04 -0.61
N ARG A 71 -6.23 -5.78 0.35
CA ARG A 71 -6.98 -4.53 0.41
C ARG A 71 -6.38 -3.63 1.47
N LEU A 72 -5.92 -2.46 1.05
CA LEU A 72 -5.42 -1.39 1.90
C LEU A 72 -6.53 -0.35 2.11
N SER A 73 -6.70 0.05 3.36
CA SER A 73 -7.44 1.25 3.74
C SER A 73 -6.60 2.07 4.70
N ALA A 74 -6.47 3.37 4.45
CA ALA A 74 -5.71 4.26 5.30
C ALA A 74 -6.43 5.58 5.52
N ARG A 75 -6.28 6.14 6.71
CA ARG A 75 -6.79 7.46 7.09
C ARG A 75 -5.74 8.16 7.94
N ALA A 76 -5.51 9.43 7.66
CA ALA A 76 -4.68 10.29 8.48
C ALA A 76 -5.45 11.58 8.81
N ASP A 77 -5.65 11.87 10.09
CA ASP A 77 -6.39 13.05 10.55
C ASP A 77 -5.55 13.95 11.49
N GLY A 78 -4.27 14.14 11.17
CA GLY A 78 -3.37 15.07 11.89
C GLY A 78 -3.03 14.68 13.34
N ARG A 79 -3.84 13.82 13.98
CA ARG A 79 -3.67 13.29 15.33
C ARG A 79 -3.63 11.77 15.36
N ARG A 80 -4.28 11.11 14.39
CA ARG A 80 -4.24 9.66 14.23
C ARG A 80 -3.89 9.28 12.80
N GLN A 81 -3.11 8.22 12.64
CA GLN A 81 -2.93 7.52 11.38
C GLN A 81 -3.36 6.08 11.57
N ALA A 82 -4.40 5.66 10.85
CA ALA A 82 -4.90 4.30 10.88
C ALA A 82 -4.69 3.67 9.50
N ILE A 83 -3.95 2.57 9.44
CA ILE A 83 -3.72 1.78 8.23
C ILE A 83 -4.17 0.36 8.51
N ARG A 84 -4.97 -0.22 7.61
CA ARG A 84 -5.38 -1.61 7.66
C ARG A 84 -5.12 -2.29 6.32
N LEU A 85 -4.49 -3.46 6.38
CA LEU A 85 -4.25 -4.35 5.24
C LEU A 85 -5.00 -5.64 5.49
N GLN A 86 -5.96 -5.94 4.63
CA GLN A 86 -6.66 -7.23 4.63
C GLN A 86 -6.04 -8.10 3.56
N VAL A 87 -5.39 -9.20 3.98
CA VAL A 87 -4.60 -10.06 3.11
C VAL A 87 -5.34 -11.38 2.91
N GLN A 88 -5.35 -11.88 1.68
CA GLN A 88 -5.87 -13.21 1.34
C GLN A 88 -4.80 -14.00 0.60
N GLY A 89 -4.76 -15.31 0.85
CA GLY A 89 -3.82 -16.23 0.21
C GLY A 89 -2.50 -16.44 0.96
N THR A 90 -2.36 -15.87 2.17
CA THR A 90 -1.21 -16.08 3.05
C THR A 90 -1.66 -16.47 4.47
N ASP A 91 -0.70 -16.84 5.33
CA ASP A 91 -0.88 -17.06 6.77
C ASP A 91 -1.20 -15.75 7.53
N VAL A 92 -0.70 -14.61 7.04
CA VAL A 92 -1.11 -13.28 7.51
C VAL A 92 -2.46 -12.91 6.88
N GLN A 93 -3.42 -12.46 7.69
CA GLN A 93 -4.78 -12.13 7.23
C GLN A 93 -5.17 -10.67 7.44
N ASP A 94 -4.71 -10.06 8.54
CA ASP A 94 -5.04 -8.67 8.88
C ASP A 94 -3.82 -8.01 9.53
N VAL A 95 -3.45 -6.84 9.01
CA VAL A 95 -2.39 -5.99 9.57
C VAL A 95 -3.01 -4.65 9.90
N VAL A 96 -2.95 -4.25 11.17
CA VAL A 96 -3.48 -2.97 11.64
C VAL A 96 -2.34 -2.17 12.25
N ILE A 97 -2.19 -0.93 11.77
CA ILE A 97 -1.26 0.06 12.29
C ILE A 97 -2.08 1.25 12.75
N ASP A 98 -1.98 1.59 14.03
CA ASP A 98 -2.63 2.75 14.64
C ASP A 98 -1.57 3.60 15.32
N LEU A 99 -1.33 4.78 14.78
CA LEU A 99 -0.39 5.75 15.31
C LEU A 99 -1.18 6.92 15.88
N GLN A 100 -0.89 7.25 17.13
CA GLN A 100 -1.49 8.37 17.84
C GLN A 100 -0.38 9.27 18.37
N ARG A 101 -0.64 10.57 18.40
CA ARG A 101 0.30 11.57 18.91
C ARG A 101 0.05 11.89 20.38
#